data_AF-A0A8J1YXY8-F1
#
_entry.id   AF-A0A8J1YXY8-F1
#
_cell.length_a   1.000
_cell.length_b   1.000
_cell.length_c   1.000
_cell.angle_alpha   90.00
_cell.angle_beta   90.00
_cell.angle_gamma   90.00
#
_symmetry.space_group_name_H-M   'P 1'
#
loop_
_entity.id
_entity.type
_entity.pdbx_description
1 polymer ?
#
loop_
_entity_poly.entity_id
_entity_poly.type
_entity_poly.pdbx_seq_one_letter_code
_entity_poly.pdbx_strand_id
1 'polypeptide(L)'
;MDVEALHWDGGASAWPKGRLVPYTSKLCYFDFDSFPDRGQGRKSKLCILLPGLGDGFCTVPWLSCLGEKLVEQGDWLVVQPVLRSSYSQFGFHTLADDVQDIEELLAAVKGRVVTGMAPIQDLLLVGHSTGCQIFLRWLVHYCEKLNAVNASSDRILDSMPEYGKIQIILQGAVSDREATNQILSNDPDAVKLLQQELERNENSDSKEHLLESATLAHKAFDTPAITKYRAASLYGKLTEDDLFSTDLTDENLAHIFEPVKQFLAREPSVRLQIHFLLSPEDEFATLKTRDEYKKFLQRYCGVLNDIGDRDHLASYSLYSGSHNGEDVSEALAAASLAFAISAPTLRTNFVADAVDFFEKVPGRNQGHHHFIDHVRIIGLVGVPGSGKSTASDLLRRVYPGLEILPVDGFHIPLERLREEQGDAGVYWRGAPETFDHDALVAKLSEIRQILHKDADNVQKGYGNKDVLPTVDWPAFDHARGDPVYEEGVGVCLKLSGKFKAQSFKAARTRILLLEGLYPLYWPEVRRYLDGAIVLDTVTVDEAVERLKIRNQCIPGYTKEEIFARCEEVDRSNANLVAKSMHAVVENFERAPSFFSGFPVLRITD
;
A
#
# COMPACT_ATOMS: atom_id res chain seq x y z
N MET A 1 -6.07 -23.84 38.05
CA MET A 1 -4.88 -24.41 37.39
C MET A 1 -4.13 -23.22 36.84
N ASP A 2 -3.03 -22.85 37.48
CA ASP A 2 -2.07 -21.93 36.90
C ASP A 2 -1.52 -22.58 35.64
N VAL A 3 -1.82 -21.99 34.48
CA VAL A 3 -1.25 -22.42 33.21
C VAL A 3 0.12 -21.76 33.12
N GLU A 4 1.12 -22.40 33.74
CA GLU A 4 2.52 -22.09 33.44
C GLU A 4 2.75 -22.20 31.94
N ALA A 5 3.42 -21.18 31.40
CA ALA A 5 3.68 -20.97 30.00
C ALA A 5 4.24 -22.22 29.33
N LEU A 6 3.48 -22.76 28.37
CA LEU A 6 4.02 -23.58 27.29
C LEU A 6 4.94 -22.67 26.47
N HIS A 7 6.23 -22.66 26.81
CA HIS A 7 7.26 -22.06 25.99
C HIS A 7 7.47 -22.92 24.74
N TRP A 8 6.96 -22.43 23.61
CA TRP A 8 7.27 -22.90 22.27
C TRP A 8 8.47 -22.09 21.75
N ASP A 9 9.65 -22.71 21.67
CA ASP A 9 10.91 -22.09 21.19
C ASP A 9 11.02 -22.07 19.64
N GLY A 10 9.91 -21.86 18.94
CA GLY A 10 9.91 -21.61 17.50
C GLY A 10 10.28 -20.15 17.22
N GLY A 11 11.51 -19.90 16.79
CA GLY A 11 12.02 -18.56 16.49
C GLY A 11 11.20 -17.82 15.43
N ALA A 12 10.28 -16.95 15.85
CA ALA A 12 9.61 -15.92 15.08
C ALA A 12 8.82 -15.02 16.08
N SER A 13 8.57 -13.77 15.71
CA SER A 13 7.78 -12.73 16.43
C SER A 13 6.85 -13.22 17.55
N ALA A 14 6.96 -12.63 18.75
CA ALA A 14 6.01 -12.86 19.83
C ALA A 14 4.56 -12.63 19.34
N TRP A 15 3.64 -13.52 19.72
CA TRP A 15 2.20 -13.37 19.42
C TRP A 15 1.68 -12.01 19.90
N PRO A 16 0.74 -11.38 19.16
CA PRO A 16 0.23 -10.07 19.53
C PRO A 16 -0.44 -10.11 20.90
N LYS A 17 -0.25 -9.04 21.67
CA LYS A 17 -0.92 -8.89 22.98
C LYS A 17 -2.32 -8.34 22.76
N GLY A 18 -3.30 -8.91 23.45
CA GLY A 18 -4.68 -8.47 23.37
C GLY A 18 -5.58 -9.18 24.37
N ARG A 19 -6.88 -8.99 24.24
CA ARG A 19 -7.91 -9.67 25.05
C ARG A 19 -8.91 -10.38 24.15
N LEU A 20 -9.34 -11.56 24.59
CA LEU A 20 -10.47 -12.25 23.97
C LEU A 20 -11.77 -11.74 24.57
N VAL A 21 -12.70 -11.42 23.69
CA VAL A 21 -13.97 -10.82 24.03
C VAL A 21 -15.10 -11.66 23.46
N PRO A 22 -16.03 -12.16 24.28
CA PRO A 22 -17.26 -12.72 23.76
C PRO A 22 -18.14 -11.60 23.18
N TYR A 23 -18.67 -11.83 21.98
CA TYR A 23 -19.72 -10.99 21.38
C TYR A 23 -21.04 -11.73 21.20
N THR A 24 -21.01 -13.06 21.28
CA THR A 24 -22.20 -13.93 21.45
C THR A 24 -21.94 -14.93 22.57
N SER A 25 -22.87 -15.85 22.81
CA SER A 25 -22.67 -16.96 23.75
C SER A 25 -21.65 -18.00 23.26
N LYS A 26 -21.27 -17.97 21.97
CA LYS A 26 -20.40 -18.98 21.33
C LYS A 26 -19.22 -18.40 20.57
N LEU A 27 -19.24 -17.11 20.24
CA LEU A 27 -18.24 -16.46 19.42
C LEU A 27 -17.51 -15.37 20.19
N CYS A 28 -16.24 -15.20 19.88
CA CYS A 28 -15.38 -14.18 20.45
C CYS A 28 -14.57 -13.46 19.37
N TYR A 29 -14.13 -12.25 19.68
CA TYR A 29 -13.15 -11.52 18.90
C TYR A 29 -11.91 -11.26 19.74
N PHE A 30 -10.76 -11.25 19.09
CA PHE A 30 -9.50 -10.77 19.65
C PHE A 30 -9.43 -9.26 19.49
N ASP A 31 -9.32 -8.57 20.62
CA ASP A 31 -9.13 -7.13 20.71
C ASP A 31 -7.65 -6.85 20.90
N PHE A 32 -7.04 -6.16 19.94
CA PHE A 32 -5.61 -5.84 19.96
C PHE A 32 -5.27 -4.75 20.98
N ASP A 33 -6.26 -4.07 21.58
CA ASP A 33 -6.02 -3.02 22.57
C ASP A 33 -5.75 -3.61 23.96
N SER A 34 -4.50 -3.52 24.41
CA SER A 34 -4.02 -4.09 25.67
C SER A 34 -3.88 -3.03 26.77
N PHE A 35 -4.87 -2.99 27.68
CA PHE A 35 -4.80 -2.46 29.06
C PHE A 35 -4.66 -0.92 29.26
N PRO A 36 -5.17 -0.38 30.40
CA PRO A 36 -5.72 0.98 30.54
C PRO A 36 -4.71 2.14 30.63
N ASP A 37 -3.41 1.89 30.42
CA ASP A 37 -2.36 2.92 30.53
C ASP A 37 -1.97 3.56 29.18
N ARG A 38 -2.52 3.09 28.05
CA ARG A 38 -2.33 3.72 26.74
C ARG A 38 -3.42 4.76 26.45
N GLY A 39 -3.40 5.83 27.24
CA GLY A 39 -4.07 7.10 26.93
C GLY A 39 -5.60 7.06 26.99
N GLN A 40 -6.17 7.97 27.76
CA GLN A 40 -7.61 8.29 27.80
C GLN A 40 -8.10 8.98 26.49
N GLY A 41 -7.61 8.53 25.33
CA GLY A 41 -7.96 9.06 24.02
C GLY A 41 -9.27 8.48 23.53
N ARG A 42 -10.13 9.33 22.94
CA ARG A 42 -11.38 8.90 22.31
C ARG A 42 -11.06 8.06 21.06
N LYS A 43 -11.31 6.75 21.08
CA LYS A 43 -11.31 5.95 19.84
C LYS A 43 -12.55 6.30 19.02
N SER A 44 -12.37 6.82 17.81
CA SER A 44 -13.44 7.15 16.88
C SER A 44 -13.42 6.29 15.61
N LYS A 45 -12.45 5.37 15.50
CA LYS A 45 -12.24 4.52 14.32
C LYS A 45 -12.23 3.05 14.70
N LEU A 46 -12.86 2.20 13.88
CA LEU A 46 -12.91 0.75 14.06
C LEU A 46 -12.26 0.07 12.87
N CYS A 47 -11.34 -0.86 13.13
CA CYS A 47 -10.79 -1.77 12.14
C CYS A 47 -11.20 -3.20 12.45
N ILE A 48 -11.77 -3.90 11.46
CA ILE A 48 -12.06 -5.33 11.54
C ILE A 48 -11.13 -6.06 10.59
N LEU A 49 -10.31 -6.95 11.13
CA LEU A 49 -9.40 -7.81 10.39
C LEU A 49 -10.06 -9.18 10.23
N LEU A 50 -10.30 -9.64 9.01
CA LEU A 50 -10.98 -10.91 8.75
C LEU A 50 -10.14 -11.79 7.82
N PRO A 51 -9.63 -12.94 8.31
CA PRO A 51 -8.88 -13.89 7.49
C PRO A 51 -9.81 -14.79 6.65
N GLY A 52 -9.26 -15.84 6.05
CA GLY A 52 -10.03 -16.80 5.25
C GLY A 52 -10.94 -17.72 6.08
N LEU A 53 -11.79 -18.50 5.40
CA LEU A 53 -12.79 -19.39 6.01
C LEU A 53 -12.15 -20.47 6.90
N GLY A 54 -10.95 -20.94 6.55
CA GLY A 54 -10.19 -21.91 7.33
C GLY A 54 -9.42 -21.32 8.50
N ASP A 55 -9.36 -20.01 8.61
CA ASP A 55 -8.48 -19.31 9.53
C ASP A 55 -9.18 -18.93 10.84
N GLY A 56 -8.36 -18.60 11.83
CA GLY A 56 -8.78 -18.04 13.10
C GLY A 56 -7.83 -16.95 13.58
N PHE A 57 -7.67 -16.84 14.89
CA PHE A 57 -6.82 -15.78 15.45
C PHE A 57 -5.36 -15.95 15.02
N CYS A 58 -4.81 -14.86 14.49
CA CYS A 58 -3.41 -14.74 14.10
C CYS A 58 -2.89 -15.85 13.15
N THR A 59 -3.78 -16.57 12.45
CA THR A 59 -3.39 -17.58 11.46
C THR A 59 -2.64 -16.96 10.29
N VAL A 60 -2.97 -15.70 9.97
CA VAL A 60 -2.36 -14.90 8.91
C VAL A 60 -1.43 -13.86 9.57
N PRO A 61 -0.10 -14.05 9.56
CA PRO A 61 0.82 -13.24 10.37
C PRO A 61 0.76 -11.73 10.07
N TRP A 62 0.54 -11.35 8.80
CA TRP A 62 0.53 -9.95 8.41
C TRP A 62 -0.68 -9.17 8.95
N LEU A 63 -1.83 -9.83 9.16
CA LEU A 63 -2.99 -9.21 9.80
C LEU A 63 -2.68 -8.85 11.25
N SER A 64 -1.96 -9.73 11.97
CA SER A 64 -1.50 -9.45 13.33
C SER A 64 -0.55 -8.25 13.36
N CYS A 65 0.43 -8.19 12.46
CA CYS A 65 1.34 -7.06 12.33
C CYS A 65 0.60 -5.74 12.03
N LEU A 66 -0.40 -5.76 11.13
CA LEU A 66 -1.24 -4.60 10.85
C LEU A 66 -2.03 -4.16 12.08
N GLY A 67 -2.61 -5.11 12.82
CA GLY A 67 -3.39 -4.83 14.01
C GLY A 67 -2.58 -4.07 15.07
N GLU A 68 -1.36 -4.54 15.35
CA GLU A 68 -0.45 -3.87 16.28
C GLU A 68 -0.10 -2.44 15.81
N LYS A 69 0.16 -2.26 14.51
CA LYS A 69 0.51 -0.95 13.92
C LYS A 69 -0.64 0.05 13.96
N LEU A 70 -1.88 -0.40 13.77
CA LEU A 70 -3.07 0.46 13.88
C LEU A 70 -3.34 0.86 15.33
N VAL A 71 -3.16 -0.05 16.28
CA VAL A 71 -3.28 0.25 17.71
C VAL A 71 -2.24 1.29 18.16
N GLU A 72 -1.00 1.22 17.65
CA GLU A 72 0.05 2.22 17.90
C GLU A 72 -0.34 3.65 17.49
N GLN A 73 -1.26 3.84 16.53
CA GLN A 73 -1.74 5.18 16.12
C GLN A 73 -2.66 5.84 17.16
N GLY A 74 -3.27 5.05 18.05
CA GLY A 74 -3.99 5.53 19.23
C GLY A 74 -5.47 5.85 19.04
N ASP A 75 -5.98 6.05 17.82
CA ASP A 75 -7.39 6.38 17.51
C ASP A 75 -8.23 5.19 17.04
N TRP A 76 -7.58 4.06 16.72
CA TRP A 76 -8.22 2.81 16.29
C TRP A 76 -8.57 1.89 17.46
N LEU A 77 -9.78 1.34 17.42
CA LEU A 77 -10.12 0.05 17.99
C LEU A 77 -9.92 -1.00 16.89
N VAL A 78 -9.09 -2.02 17.15
CA VAL A 78 -8.80 -3.05 16.15
C VAL A 78 -9.23 -4.41 16.69
N VAL A 79 -10.06 -5.10 15.93
CA VAL A 79 -10.61 -6.39 16.30
C VAL A 79 -10.42 -7.41 15.18
N GLN A 80 -10.18 -8.66 15.56
CA GLN A 80 -10.25 -9.82 14.67
C GLN A 80 -11.29 -10.77 15.23
N PRO A 81 -12.42 -11.04 14.57
CA PRO A 81 -13.42 -11.99 15.06
C PRO A 81 -13.11 -13.43 14.67
N VAL A 82 -13.63 -14.37 15.46
CA VAL A 82 -13.93 -15.74 15.00
C VAL A 82 -15.41 -15.76 14.63
N LEU A 83 -15.73 -16.29 13.45
CA LEU A 83 -17.08 -16.49 12.96
C LEU A 83 -17.50 -17.95 13.14
N ARG A 84 -18.78 -18.25 12.91
CA ARG A 84 -19.26 -19.64 12.84
C ARG A 84 -18.57 -20.46 11.77
N SER A 85 -18.16 -19.83 10.66
CA SER A 85 -17.45 -20.50 9.57
C SER A 85 -15.95 -20.70 9.83
N SER A 86 -15.35 -20.04 10.82
CA SER A 86 -13.90 -20.13 11.05
C SER A 86 -13.42 -21.57 11.30
N TYR A 87 -12.12 -21.80 11.08
CA TYR A 87 -11.49 -23.12 11.20
C TYR A 87 -12.15 -24.16 10.28
N SER A 88 -12.41 -25.37 10.75
CA SER A 88 -13.04 -26.42 9.92
C SER A 88 -14.56 -26.36 9.85
N GLN A 89 -15.20 -25.26 10.31
CA GLN A 89 -16.66 -25.16 10.37
C GLN A 89 -17.31 -24.52 9.14
N PHE A 90 -16.54 -23.90 8.23
CA PHE A 90 -17.08 -23.27 7.03
C PHE A 90 -17.90 -24.23 6.17
N GLY A 91 -17.60 -25.53 6.22
CA GLY A 91 -18.35 -26.53 5.47
C GLY A 91 -19.84 -26.62 5.84
N PHE A 92 -20.24 -26.12 7.00
CA PHE A 92 -21.59 -26.23 7.57
C PHE A 92 -22.31 -24.88 7.69
N HIS A 93 -21.62 -23.79 7.39
CA HIS A 93 -22.13 -22.44 7.50
C HIS A 93 -22.15 -21.75 6.14
N THR A 94 -22.98 -20.72 6.04
CA THR A 94 -23.26 -20.02 4.79
C THR A 94 -22.69 -18.60 4.85
N LEU A 95 -22.48 -17.96 3.69
CA LEU A 95 -22.07 -16.57 3.65
C LEU A 95 -23.07 -15.64 4.38
N ALA A 96 -24.35 -16.00 4.39
CA ALA A 96 -25.38 -15.30 5.17
C ALA A 96 -25.18 -15.44 6.69
N ASP A 97 -24.69 -16.59 7.17
CA ASP A 97 -24.30 -16.77 8.58
C ASP A 97 -23.12 -15.85 8.93
N ASP A 98 -22.13 -15.75 8.03
CA ASP A 98 -20.97 -14.88 8.23
C ASP A 98 -21.37 -13.40 8.29
N VAL A 99 -22.24 -12.95 7.39
CA VAL A 99 -22.78 -11.58 7.41
C VAL A 99 -23.53 -11.29 8.71
N GLN A 100 -24.31 -12.25 9.22
CA GLN A 100 -24.97 -12.11 10.50
C GLN A 100 -23.96 -12.00 11.65
N ASP A 101 -22.90 -12.80 11.65
CA ASP A 101 -21.86 -12.75 12.68
C ASP A 101 -21.14 -11.39 12.70
N ILE A 102 -20.90 -10.79 11.53
CA ILE A 102 -20.37 -9.42 11.41
C ILE A 102 -21.34 -8.38 12.00
N GLU A 103 -22.64 -8.50 11.72
CA GLU A 103 -23.66 -7.61 12.30
C GLU A 103 -23.72 -7.72 13.84
N GLU A 104 -23.67 -8.94 14.38
CA GLU A 104 -23.64 -9.19 15.82
C GLU A 104 -22.36 -8.65 16.47
N LEU A 105 -21.20 -8.80 15.81
CA LEU A 105 -19.94 -8.20 16.23
C LEU A 105 -20.03 -6.67 16.28
N LEU A 106 -20.52 -6.03 15.22
CA LEU A 106 -20.67 -4.58 15.15
C LEU A 106 -21.60 -4.06 16.25
N ALA A 107 -22.70 -4.75 16.51
CA ALA A 107 -23.61 -4.43 17.61
C ALA A 107 -22.93 -4.54 18.99
N ALA A 108 -22.15 -5.61 19.21
CA ALA A 108 -21.44 -5.82 20.47
C ALA A 108 -20.32 -4.79 20.70
N VAL A 109 -19.56 -4.46 19.65
CA VAL A 109 -18.52 -3.42 19.70
C VAL A 109 -19.15 -2.06 19.98
N LYS A 110 -20.27 -1.72 19.32
CA LYS A 110 -21.02 -0.47 19.57
C LYS A 110 -21.55 -0.40 21.00
N GLY A 111 -22.10 -1.50 21.53
CA GLY A 111 -22.58 -1.58 22.91
C GLY A 111 -21.51 -1.28 23.97
N ARG A 112 -20.24 -1.58 23.68
CA ARG A 112 -19.09 -1.25 24.55
C ARG A 112 -18.65 0.21 24.46
N VAL A 113 -18.84 0.85 23.31
CA VAL A 113 -18.51 2.26 23.09
C VAL A 113 -19.41 3.19 23.94
N VAL A 114 -20.64 2.78 24.27
CA VAL A 114 -21.58 3.56 25.11
C VAL A 114 -21.06 3.80 26.54
N THR A 115 -20.14 2.96 27.05
CA THR A 115 -19.45 3.22 28.32
C THR A 115 -18.23 4.13 28.11
N GLY A 116 -18.48 5.42 27.84
CA GLY A 116 -17.46 6.48 27.92
C GLY A 116 -16.67 6.80 26.64
N MET A 117 -17.08 6.32 25.47
CA MET A 117 -16.40 6.56 24.18
C MET A 117 -17.30 7.31 23.18
N ALA A 118 -16.69 8.00 22.21
CA ALA A 118 -17.41 8.70 21.13
C ALA A 118 -18.00 7.69 20.13
N PRO A 119 -19.10 7.99 19.42
CA PRO A 119 -19.59 7.14 18.35
C PRO A 119 -18.49 6.88 17.31
N ILE A 120 -18.42 5.64 16.82
CA ILE A 120 -17.48 5.24 15.76
C ILE A 120 -17.89 6.00 14.49
N GLN A 121 -16.97 6.80 13.94
CA GLN A 121 -17.19 7.60 12.73
C GLN A 121 -16.62 6.92 11.49
N ASP A 122 -15.50 6.21 11.65
CA ASP A 122 -14.79 5.57 10.55
C ASP A 122 -14.75 4.04 10.76
N LEU A 123 -15.13 3.30 9.73
CA LEU A 123 -15.04 1.85 9.67
C LEU A 123 -14.00 1.44 8.61
N LEU A 124 -13.04 0.62 9.01
CA LEU A 124 -12.07 -0.04 8.14
C LEU A 124 -12.30 -1.56 8.20
N LEU A 125 -12.55 -2.17 7.05
CA LEU A 125 -12.72 -3.61 6.90
C LEU A 125 -11.56 -4.15 6.08
N VAL A 126 -10.75 -5.04 6.64
CA VAL A 126 -9.59 -5.63 5.96
C VAL A 126 -9.82 -7.12 5.80
N GLY A 127 -10.29 -7.50 4.62
CA GLY A 127 -10.52 -8.88 4.24
C GLY A 127 -9.28 -9.49 3.61
N HIS A 128 -8.93 -10.69 4.06
CA HIS A 128 -7.94 -11.56 3.43
C HIS A 128 -8.64 -12.78 2.85
N SER A 129 -8.27 -13.18 1.63
CA SER A 129 -8.82 -14.38 0.97
C SER A 129 -10.36 -14.30 0.94
N THR A 130 -11.06 -15.36 1.34
CA THR A 130 -12.53 -15.41 1.43
C THR A 130 -13.13 -14.38 2.41
N GLY A 131 -12.36 -13.83 3.35
CA GLY A 131 -12.77 -12.66 4.15
C GLY A 131 -13.16 -11.45 3.30
N CYS A 132 -12.63 -11.35 2.08
CA CYS A 132 -13.04 -10.36 1.08
C CYS A 132 -14.50 -10.52 0.67
N GLN A 133 -14.96 -11.76 0.47
CA GLN A 133 -16.33 -12.07 0.04
C GLN A 133 -17.32 -11.69 1.14
N ILE A 134 -16.98 -12.03 2.39
CA ILE A 134 -17.79 -11.72 3.57
C ILE A 134 -18.00 -10.20 3.69
N PHE A 135 -16.95 -9.38 3.56
CA PHE A 135 -17.10 -7.93 3.66
C PHE A 135 -17.85 -7.28 2.51
N LEU A 136 -17.67 -7.74 1.27
CA LEU A 136 -18.46 -7.23 0.15
C LEU A 136 -19.92 -7.64 0.26
N ARG A 137 -20.21 -8.89 0.66
CA ARG A 137 -21.59 -9.33 0.89
C ARG A 137 -22.25 -8.60 2.05
N TRP A 138 -21.51 -8.37 3.13
CA TRP A 138 -21.96 -7.54 4.24
C TRP A 138 -22.30 -6.13 3.77
N LEU A 139 -21.44 -5.49 2.96
CA LEU A 139 -21.70 -4.15 2.42
C LEU A 139 -22.99 -4.11 1.58
N VAL A 140 -23.17 -5.07 0.68
CA VAL A 140 -24.39 -5.18 -0.14
C VAL A 140 -25.61 -5.35 0.76
N HIS A 141 -25.57 -6.30 1.71
CA HIS A 141 -26.67 -6.57 2.65
C HIS A 141 -27.00 -5.35 3.54
N TYR A 142 -25.97 -4.65 4.01
CA TYR A 142 -26.10 -3.43 4.81
C TYR A 142 -26.83 -2.34 4.00
N CYS A 143 -26.43 -2.13 2.74
CA CYS A 143 -27.10 -1.17 1.85
C CYS A 143 -28.54 -1.60 1.52
N GLU A 144 -28.81 -2.88 1.29
CA GLU A 144 -30.17 -3.42 1.10
C GLU A 144 -31.09 -3.08 2.28
N LYS A 145 -30.63 -3.34 3.51
CA LYS A 145 -31.38 -3.02 4.73
C LYS A 145 -31.67 -1.53 4.82
N LEU A 146 -30.67 -0.67 4.61
CA LEU A 146 -30.85 0.78 4.67
C LEU A 146 -31.80 1.30 3.59
N ASN A 147 -31.75 0.72 2.39
CA ASN A 147 -32.68 1.05 1.32
C ASN A 147 -34.13 0.66 1.64
N ALA A 148 -34.34 -0.45 2.35
CA ALA A 148 -35.65 -0.95 2.75
C ALA A 148 -36.28 -0.16 3.91
N VAL A 149 -35.49 0.25 4.90
CA VAL A 149 -35.96 0.96 6.10
C VAL A 149 -36.62 2.30 5.75
N ASN A 150 -36.12 3.06 4.78
CA ASN A 150 -36.73 4.35 4.42
C ASN A 150 -37.97 4.24 3.49
N ALA A 151 -38.37 3.03 3.08
CA ALA A 151 -39.66 2.81 2.41
C ALA A 151 -40.83 2.62 3.41
N SER A 152 -40.52 2.34 4.67
CA SER A 152 -41.49 2.09 5.75
C SER A 152 -41.04 2.89 6.98
N SER A 153 -41.77 3.93 7.34
CA SER A 153 -41.48 4.93 8.38
C SER A 153 -41.34 4.39 9.82
N ASP A 154 -40.42 3.46 10.09
CA ASP A 154 -40.20 2.89 11.43
C ASP A 154 -38.71 2.68 11.75
N ARG A 155 -38.21 3.54 12.65
CA ARG A 155 -37.35 3.29 13.84
C ARG A 155 -36.11 2.38 13.78
N ILE A 156 -35.74 1.76 12.67
CA ILE A 156 -34.58 0.85 12.61
C ILE A 156 -33.24 1.63 12.57
N LEU A 157 -33.25 2.89 12.08
CA LEU A 157 -32.06 3.74 11.93
C LEU A 157 -31.35 4.07 13.26
N ASP A 158 -32.06 4.20 14.38
CA ASP A 158 -31.44 4.52 15.69
C ASP A 158 -30.48 3.44 16.20
N SER A 159 -30.56 2.22 15.66
CA SER A 159 -29.70 1.10 16.05
C SER A 159 -28.50 0.89 15.11
N MET A 160 -28.57 1.35 13.85
CA MET A 160 -27.49 1.16 12.89
C MET A 160 -26.44 2.27 13.02
N PRO A 161 -25.13 1.93 12.95
CA PRO A 161 -24.08 2.94 12.95
C PRO A 161 -24.11 3.72 11.63
N GLU A 162 -24.41 5.02 11.69
CA GLU A 162 -24.13 5.94 10.58
C GLU A 162 -22.61 6.17 10.55
N TYR A 163 -21.89 5.39 9.75
CA TYR A 163 -20.47 5.62 9.52
C TYR A 163 -20.31 6.80 8.54
N GLY A 164 -19.53 7.81 8.93
CA GLY A 164 -19.16 8.90 8.03
C GLY A 164 -18.20 8.43 6.93
N LYS A 165 -17.39 7.40 7.23
CA LYS A 165 -16.43 6.81 6.30
C LYS A 165 -16.42 5.28 6.45
N ILE A 166 -16.56 4.57 5.34
CA ILE A 166 -16.37 3.11 5.25
C ILE A 166 -15.25 2.85 4.24
N GLN A 167 -14.21 2.14 4.67
CA GLN A 167 -13.11 1.71 3.83
C GLN A 167 -13.03 0.18 3.87
N ILE A 168 -12.94 -0.45 2.71
CA ILE A 168 -12.82 -1.90 2.57
C ILE A 168 -11.54 -2.20 1.80
N ILE A 169 -10.72 -3.10 2.33
CA ILE A 169 -9.48 -3.56 1.71
C ILE A 169 -9.62 -5.05 1.48
N LEU A 170 -9.38 -5.45 0.24
CA LEU A 170 -9.61 -6.79 -0.25
C LEU A 170 -8.27 -7.37 -0.70
N GLN A 171 -7.59 -8.10 0.18
CA GLN A 171 -6.31 -8.74 -0.13
C GLN A 171 -6.53 -10.20 -0.50
N GLY A 172 -5.98 -10.63 -1.64
CA GLY A 172 -6.15 -12.02 -2.11
C GLY A 172 -7.60 -12.35 -2.48
N ALA A 173 -8.38 -11.36 -2.94
CA ALA A 173 -9.75 -11.56 -3.39
C ALA A 173 -9.80 -12.35 -4.71
N VAL A 174 -9.74 -13.67 -4.60
CA VAL A 174 -9.79 -14.63 -5.70
C VAL A 174 -11.12 -15.40 -5.69
N SER A 175 -11.49 -15.97 -6.84
CA SER A 175 -12.69 -16.80 -6.96
C SER A 175 -12.44 -18.21 -6.45
N ASP A 176 -13.22 -18.66 -5.45
CA ASP A 176 -13.18 -20.04 -4.96
C ASP A 176 -13.50 -21.03 -6.07
N ARG A 177 -14.50 -20.76 -6.91
CA ARG A 177 -14.84 -21.62 -8.05
C ARG A 177 -13.64 -21.84 -8.96
N GLU A 178 -12.97 -20.75 -9.32
CA GLU A 178 -11.83 -20.80 -10.21
C GLU A 178 -10.60 -21.42 -9.54
N ALA A 179 -10.39 -21.17 -8.25
CA ALA A 179 -9.36 -21.80 -7.44
C ALA A 179 -9.59 -23.32 -7.34
N THR A 180 -10.80 -23.77 -7.01
CA THR A 180 -11.19 -25.19 -7.00
C THR A 180 -10.97 -25.85 -8.36
N ASN A 181 -11.33 -25.18 -9.46
CA ASN A 181 -11.05 -25.71 -10.81
C ASN A 181 -9.54 -25.88 -11.09
N GLN A 182 -8.70 -24.99 -10.56
CA GLN A 182 -7.24 -25.14 -10.67
C GLN A 182 -6.70 -26.25 -9.78
N ILE A 183 -7.15 -26.33 -8.54
CA ILE A 183 -6.76 -27.39 -7.59
C ILE A 183 -7.09 -28.77 -8.18
N LEU A 184 -8.25 -28.90 -8.81
CA LEU A 184 -8.70 -30.15 -9.43
C LEU A 184 -8.25 -30.34 -10.88
N SER A 185 -7.42 -29.45 -11.45
CA SER A 185 -7.10 -29.47 -12.89
C SER A 185 -6.41 -30.76 -13.35
N ASN A 186 -5.69 -31.42 -12.43
CA ASN A 186 -4.98 -32.68 -12.68
C ASN A 186 -5.81 -33.93 -12.33
N ASP A 187 -7.08 -33.76 -11.92
CA ASP A 187 -8.00 -34.85 -11.54
C ASP A 187 -9.38 -34.65 -12.20
N PRO A 188 -9.51 -34.92 -13.51
CA PRO A 188 -10.78 -34.74 -14.24
C PRO A 188 -11.93 -35.58 -13.68
N ASP A 189 -11.62 -36.73 -13.06
CA ASP A 189 -12.62 -37.58 -12.42
C ASP A 189 -13.18 -36.93 -11.16
N ALA A 190 -12.35 -36.24 -10.37
CA ALA A 190 -12.81 -35.45 -9.22
C ALA A 190 -13.72 -34.30 -9.65
N VAL A 191 -13.39 -33.57 -10.72
CA VAL A 191 -14.25 -32.51 -11.27
C VAL A 191 -15.61 -33.07 -11.69
N LYS A 192 -15.60 -34.17 -12.44
CA LYS A 192 -16.84 -34.83 -12.90
C LYS A 192 -17.67 -35.34 -11.72
N LEU A 193 -17.02 -35.89 -10.70
CA LEU A 193 -17.70 -36.36 -9.49
C LEU A 193 -18.32 -35.19 -8.72
N LEU A 194 -17.60 -34.08 -8.57
CA LEU A 194 -18.12 -32.86 -7.92
C LEU A 194 -19.35 -32.35 -8.66
N GLN A 195 -19.27 -32.20 -9.98
CA GLN A 195 -20.42 -31.79 -10.79
C GLN A 195 -21.60 -32.75 -10.63
N GLN A 196 -21.37 -34.06 -10.69
CA GLN A 196 -22.45 -35.05 -10.49
C GLN A 196 -23.07 -34.99 -9.09
N GLU A 197 -22.28 -34.82 -8.04
CA GLU A 197 -22.80 -34.73 -6.68
C GLU A 197 -23.63 -33.46 -6.44
N LEU A 198 -23.25 -32.35 -7.09
CA LEU A 198 -23.97 -31.08 -7.05
C LEU A 198 -25.25 -31.12 -7.91
N GLU A 199 -25.21 -31.72 -9.10
CA GLU A 199 -26.39 -31.89 -10.00
C GLU A 199 -27.45 -32.83 -9.41
N ARG A 200 -27.05 -33.91 -8.71
CA ARG A 200 -27.97 -34.90 -8.15
C ARG A 200 -28.93 -34.33 -7.09
N ASN A 201 -28.69 -33.12 -6.59
CA ASN A 201 -29.39 -32.55 -5.44
C ASN A 201 -30.02 -31.17 -5.70
N GLU A 202 -30.27 -30.77 -6.95
CA GLU A 202 -30.98 -29.51 -7.29
C GLU A 202 -32.34 -29.34 -6.56
N ASN A 203 -32.92 -30.41 -6.01
CA ASN A 203 -34.22 -30.42 -5.32
C ASN A 203 -34.16 -30.53 -3.78
N SER A 204 -33.02 -30.37 -3.12
CA SER A 204 -32.98 -30.31 -1.65
C SER A 204 -32.30 -29.04 -1.15
N ASP A 205 -33.10 -28.05 -0.71
CA ASP A 205 -32.70 -26.89 0.11
C ASP A 205 -32.11 -27.27 1.49
N SER A 206 -31.74 -28.54 1.67
CA SER A 206 -31.24 -29.11 2.90
C SER A 206 -29.79 -28.69 3.11
N LYS A 207 -29.59 -27.71 4.01
CA LYS A 207 -28.28 -27.34 4.58
C LYS A 207 -27.62 -28.49 5.37
N GLU A 208 -28.24 -29.66 5.46
CA GLU A 208 -27.79 -30.80 6.27
C GLU A 208 -27.09 -31.91 5.46
N HIS A 209 -27.21 -31.91 4.12
CA HIS A 209 -26.62 -32.95 3.30
C HIS A 209 -25.15 -32.67 3.00
N LEU A 210 -24.27 -33.60 3.36
CA LEU A 210 -22.83 -33.55 3.05
C LEU A 210 -22.54 -34.04 1.63
N LEU A 211 -21.42 -33.58 1.06
CA LEU A 211 -20.78 -34.30 -0.04
C LEU A 211 -20.54 -35.76 0.39
N GLU A 212 -20.86 -36.70 -0.48
CA GLU A 212 -20.75 -38.13 -0.24
C GLU A 212 -19.28 -38.56 -0.14
N SER A 213 -18.41 -37.88 -0.90
CA SER A 213 -16.97 -38.14 -0.90
C SER A 213 -16.20 -37.17 0.00
N ALA A 214 -15.77 -37.65 1.17
CA ALA A 214 -14.84 -36.90 2.04
C ALA A 214 -13.49 -36.61 1.35
N THR A 215 -13.01 -37.54 0.50
CA THR A 215 -11.81 -37.33 -0.31
C THR A 215 -12.00 -36.15 -1.27
N LEU A 216 -13.20 -36.01 -1.85
CA LEU A 216 -13.50 -34.90 -2.73
C LEU A 216 -13.60 -33.58 -1.96
N ALA A 217 -14.26 -33.59 -0.79
CA ALA A 217 -14.30 -32.43 0.10
C ALA A 217 -12.90 -31.92 0.47
N HIS A 218 -11.99 -32.83 0.84
CA HIS A 218 -10.62 -32.48 1.17
C HIS A 218 -9.83 -32.00 -0.05
N LYS A 219 -9.94 -32.69 -1.19
CA LYS A 219 -9.23 -32.27 -2.42
C LYS A 219 -9.71 -30.92 -2.96
N ALA A 220 -11.01 -30.65 -2.93
CA ALA A 220 -11.60 -29.49 -3.60
C ALA A 220 -11.61 -28.22 -2.74
N PHE A 221 -11.72 -28.38 -1.41
CA PHE A 221 -11.98 -27.27 -0.48
C PHE A 221 -11.13 -27.35 0.80
N ASP A 222 -10.17 -28.27 0.88
CA ASP A 222 -9.31 -28.49 2.05
C ASP A 222 -10.06 -28.63 3.39
N THR A 223 -11.19 -29.36 3.37
CA THR A 223 -11.98 -29.65 4.58
C THR A 223 -12.32 -31.12 4.69
N PRO A 224 -12.35 -31.69 5.92
CA PRO A 224 -12.80 -33.06 6.13
C PRO A 224 -14.27 -33.28 5.74
N ALA A 225 -15.10 -32.24 5.77
CA ALA A 225 -16.52 -32.33 5.42
C ALA A 225 -17.07 -30.97 4.99
N ILE A 226 -17.97 -31.01 4.01
CA ILE A 226 -18.69 -29.83 3.52
C ILE A 226 -20.09 -30.24 3.09
N THR A 227 -21.07 -29.39 3.40
CA THR A 227 -22.44 -29.54 2.92
C THR A 227 -22.48 -29.34 1.41
N LYS A 228 -23.36 -30.07 0.72
CA LYS A 228 -23.60 -29.89 -0.71
C LYS A 228 -24.02 -28.46 -1.02
N TYR A 229 -24.79 -27.82 -0.13
CA TYR A 229 -25.14 -26.41 -0.25
C TYR A 229 -23.89 -25.51 -0.26
N ARG A 230 -23.00 -25.64 0.73
CA ARG A 230 -21.80 -24.80 0.79
C ARG A 230 -20.86 -25.08 -0.38
N ALA A 231 -20.68 -26.36 -0.75
CA ALA A 231 -19.90 -26.74 -1.92
C ALA A 231 -20.47 -26.15 -3.22
N ALA A 232 -21.80 -26.20 -3.39
CA ALA A 232 -22.49 -25.58 -4.51
C ALA A 232 -22.29 -24.06 -4.51
N SER A 233 -22.33 -23.42 -3.34
CA SER A 233 -22.15 -21.97 -3.23
C SER A 233 -20.73 -21.54 -3.59
N LEU A 234 -19.69 -22.23 -3.09
CA LEU A 234 -18.28 -21.94 -3.40
C LEU A 234 -17.90 -22.26 -4.86
N TYR A 235 -18.46 -23.34 -5.42
CA TYR A 235 -18.11 -23.83 -6.77
C TYR A 235 -19.05 -23.33 -7.88
N GLY A 236 -20.24 -22.86 -7.53
CA GLY A 236 -21.26 -22.47 -8.49
C GLY A 236 -20.97 -21.14 -9.19
N LYS A 237 -21.68 -20.90 -10.29
CA LYS A 237 -21.65 -19.62 -11.00
C LYS A 237 -22.85 -18.76 -10.61
N LEU A 238 -22.60 -17.47 -10.37
CA LEU A 238 -23.58 -16.49 -9.88
C LEU A 238 -24.25 -16.91 -8.57
N THR A 239 -23.51 -17.64 -7.74
CA THR A 239 -23.86 -17.94 -6.35
C THR A 239 -23.48 -16.78 -5.44
N GLU A 240 -23.81 -16.88 -4.15
CA GLU A 240 -23.52 -15.80 -3.19
C GLU A 240 -22.02 -15.57 -2.96
N ASP A 241 -21.18 -16.62 -3.09
CA ASP A 241 -19.73 -16.52 -2.95
C ASP A 241 -19.01 -16.10 -4.25
N ASP A 242 -19.71 -16.17 -5.40
CA ASP A 242 -19.14 -15.92 -6.72
C ASP A 242 -19.03 -14.42 -7.05
N LEU A 243 -18.14 -13.75 -6.32
CA LEU A 243 -17.94 -12.29 -6.41
C LEU A 243 -16.72 -11.89 -7.23
N PHE A 244 -15.78 -12.81 -7.44
CA PHE A 244 -14.45 -12.52 -7.99
C PHE A 244 -14.11 -13.34 -9.24
N SER A 245 -15.05 -14.12 -9.78
CA SER A 245 -14.77 -14.89 -11.00
C SER A 245 -14.53 -13.98 -12.19
N THR A 246 -13.54 -14.34 -12.99
CA THR A 246 -13.05 -13.54 -14.10
C THR A 246 -14.04 -13.45 -15.26
N ASP A 247 -14.97 -14.41 -15.33
CA ASP A 247 -16.01 -14.51 -16.36
C ASP A 247 -17.36 -13.88 -15.99
N LEU A 248 -17.47 -13.22 -14.82
CA LEU A 248 -18.65 -12.43 -14.46
C LEU A 248 -18.77 -11.25 -15.42
N THR A 249 -19.95 -11.02 -15.98
CA THR A 249 -20.17 -9.89 -16.88
C THR A 249 -20.34 -8.58 -16.10
N ASP A 250 -20.21 -7.46 -16.80
CA ASP A 250 -20.40 -6.14 -16.18
C ASP A 250 -21.85 -5.99 -15.67
N GLU A 251 -22.83 -6.61 -16.35
CA GLU A 251 -24.22 -6.69 -15.87
C GLU A 251 -24.36 -7.53 -14.60
N ASN A 252 -23.59 -8.63 -14.46
CA ASN A 252 -23.59 -9.43 -13.24
C ASN A 252 -23.08 -8.61 -12.06
N LEU A 253 -21.95 -7.92 -12.24
CA LEU A 253 -21.37 -7.06 -11.20
C LEU A 253 -22.28 -5.89 -10.86
N ALA A 254 -22.85 -5.21 -11.87
CA ALA A 254 -23.79 -4.13 -11.66
C ALA A 254 -25.04 -4.58 -10.88
N HIS A 255 -25.53 -5.80 -11.15
CA HIS A 255 -26.65 -6.36 -10.41
C HIS A 255 -26.30 -6.65 -8.94
N ILE A 256 -25.13 -7.23 -8.67
CA ILE A 256 -24.65 -7.52 -7.31
C ILE A 256 -24.54 -6.24 -6.47
N PHE A 257 -24.01 -5.15 -7.05
CA PHE A 257 -23.79 -3.90 -6.34
C PHE A 257 -24.92 -2.87 -6.47
N GLU A 258 -26.05 -3.23 -7.09
CA GLU A 258 -27.21 -2.34 -7.24
C GLU A 258 -27.72 -1.78 -5.89
N PRO A 259 -27.77 -2.54 -4.78
CA PRO A 259 -28.15 -1.97 -3.49
C PRO A 259 -27.17 -0.89 -3.00
N VAL A 260 -25.87 -1.06 -3.24
CA VAL A 260 -24.84 -0.06 -2.90
C VAL A 260 -25.06 1.21 -3.70
N LYS A 261 -25.38 1.08 -5.00
CA LYS A 261 -25.72 2.21 -5.87
C LYS A 261 -26.93 2.98 -5.38
N GLN A 262 -28.01 2.28 -5.04
CA GLN A 262 -29.23 2.91 -4.52
C GLN A 262 -28.97 3.64 -3.20
N PHE A 263 -28.14 3.06 -2.34
CA PHE A 263 -27.78 3.67 -1.05
C PHE A 263 -26.94 4.94 -1.24
N LEU A 264 -25.85 4.88 -2.01
CA LEU A 264 -24.97 6.03 -2.24
C LEU A 264 -25.65 7.18 -2.97
N ALA A 265 -26.63 6.89 -3.84
CA ALA A 265 -27.45 7.92 -4.48
C ALA A 265 -28.34 8.68 -3.47
N ARG A 266 -28.72 8.04 -2.36
CA ARG A 266 -29.57 8.62 -1.31
C ARG A 266 -28.76 9.31 -0.22
N GLU A 267 -27.59 8.77 0.13
CA GLU A 267 -26.76 9.24 1.24
C GLU A 267 -25.43 9.83 0.74
N PRO A 268 -25.44 11.03 0.13
CA PRO A 268 -24.27 11.54 -0.54
C PRO A 268 -23.12 11.94 0.40
N SER A 269 -23.38 12.08 1.69
CA SER A 269 -22.40 12.39 2.73
C SER A 269 -21.51 11.21 3.12
N VAL A 270 -21.96 9.97 2.88
CA VAL A 270 -21.19 8.77 3.22
C VAL A 270 -20.01 8.63 2.27
N ARG A 271 -18.80 8.49 2.84
CA ARG A 271 -17.58 8.21 2.07
C ARG A 271 -17.30 6.72 2.08
N LEU A 272 -17.61 6.05 0.97
CA LEU A 272 -17.25 4.64 0.76
C LEU A 272 -16.00 4.54 -0.12
N GLN A 273 -15.06 3.65 0.24
CA GLN A 273 -13.90 3.31 -0.58
C GLN A 273 -13.61 1.81 -0.52
N ILE A 274 -13.32 1.21 -1.67
CA ILE A 274 -12.94 -0.19 -1.81
C ILE A 274 -11.55 -0.25 -2.48
N HIS A 275 -10.61 -0.97 -1.88
CA HIS A 275 -9.26 -1.14 -2.41
C HIS A 275 -8.92 -2.61 -2.60
N PHE A 276 -8.63 -3.00 -3.84
CA PHE A 276 -8.15 -4.34 -4.17
C PHE A 276 -6.62 -4.41 -4.05
N LEU A 277 -6.11 -5.36 -3.28
CA LEU A 277 -4.68 -5.61 -3.12
C LEU A 277 -4.38 -7.04 -3.57
N LEU A 278 -4.05 -7.23 -4.85
CA LEU A 278 -3.86 -8.56 -5.43
C LEU A 278 -2.41 -8.83 -5.81
N SER A 279 -2.03 -10.11 -5.88
CA SER A 279 -0.70 -10.52 -6.34
C SER A 279 -0.78 -11.33 -7.64
N PRO A 280 0.00 -10.98 -8.67
CA PRO A 280 0.18 -11.83 -9.85
C PRO A 280 0.84 -13.19 -9.58
N GLU A 281 1.41 -13.36 -8.40
CA GLU A 281 2.05 -14.60 -7.94
C GLU A 281 1.10 -15.44 -7.06
N ASP A 282 -0.16 -15.02 -6.89
CA ASP A 282 -1.19 -15.75 -6.18
C ASP A 282 -1.45 -17.12 -6.83
N GLU A 283 -1.16 -18.18 -6.09
CA GLU A 283 -1.22 -19.56 -6.54
C GLU A 283 -2.65 -20.08 -6.77
N PHE A 284 -3.67 -19.41 -6.21
CA PHE A 284 -5.08 -19.78 -6.37
C PHE A 284 -5.78 -19.03 -7.51
N ALA A 285 -5.22 -17.92 -7.98
CA ALA A 285 -5.81 -17.12 -9.03
C ALA A 285 -5.62 -17.70 -10.45
N THR A 286 -6.61 -17.55 -11.32
CA THR A 286 -6.55 -18.02 -12.72
C THR A 286 -5.72 -17.12 -13.60
N LEU A 287 -5.75 -15.82 -13.33
CA LEU A 287 -4.93 -14.81 -13.97
C LEU A 287 -3.46 -15.10 -13.67
N LYS A 288 -2.61 -15.15 -14.70
CA LYS A 288 -1.19 -15.53 -14.58
C LYS A 288 -0.22 -14.40 -14.86
N THR A 289 -0.71 -13.30 -15.44
CA THR A 289 0.13 -12.16 -15.83
C THR A 289 -0.36 -10.85 -15.24
N ARG A 290 0.56 -9.91 -14.99
CA ARG A 290 0.23 -8.55 -14.52
C ARG A 290 -0.78 -7.83 -15.43
N ASP A 291 -0.73 -8.08 -16.73
CA ASP A 291 -1.63 -7.43 -17.69
C ASP A 291 -3.06 -8.01 -17.61
N GLU A 292 -3.21 -9.31 -17.38
CA GLU A 292 -4.51 -9.94 -17.10
C GLU A 292 -5.13 -9.39 -15.83
N TYR A 293 -4.35 -9.30 -14.74
CA TYR A 293 -4.78 -8.65 -13.49
C TYR A 293 -5.20 -7.20 -13.69
N LYS A 294 -4.41 -6.40 -14.41
CA LYS A 294 -4.75 -5.01 -14.71
C LYS A 294 -6.07 -4.92 -15.47
N LYS A 295 -6.27 -5.72 -16.51
CA LYS A 295 -7.53 -5.72 -17.29
C LYS A 295 -8.73 -6.10 -16.43
N PHE A 296 -8.59 -7.15 -15.61
CA PHE A 296 -9.63 -7.59 -14.69
C PHE A 296 -9.99 -6.48 -13.68
N LEU A 297 -8.98 -5.93 -12.99
CA LEU A 297 -9.18 -4.90 -11.97
C LEU A 297 -9.67 -3.57 -12.54
N GLN A 298 -9.21 -3.17 -13.73
CA GLN A 298 -9.71 -1.98 -14.43
C GLN A 298 -11.18 -2.11 -14.76
N ARG A 299 -11.61 -3.27 -15.27
CA ARG A 299 -13.03 -3.55 -15.55
C ARG A 299 -13.85 -3.56 -14.27
N TYR A 300 -13.41 -4.31 -13.26
CA TYR A 300 -14.13 -4.44 -11.98
C TYR A 300 -14.27 -3.10 -11.26
N CYS A 301 -13.16 -2.34 -11.14
CA CYS A 301 -13.18 -1.01 -10.55
C CYS A 301 -13.99 -0.02 -11.42
N GLY A 302 -13.99 -0.18 -12.75
CA GLY A 302 -14.84 0.60 -13.65
C GLY A 302 -16.33 0.45 -13.30
N VAL A 303 -16.82 -0.79 -13.20
CA VAL A 303 -18.22 -1.06 -12.83
C VAL A 303 -18.56 -0.47 -11.45
N LEU A 304 -17.65 -0.57 -10.49
CA LEU A 304 -17.84 0.04 -9.17
C LEU A 304 -17.80 1.57 -9.23
N ASN A 305 -16.90 2.19 -9.99
CA ASN A 305 -16.78 3.65 -10.09
C ASN A 305 -17.94 4.29 -10.86
N ASP A 306 -18.57 3.55 -11.78
CA ASP A 306 -19.80 3.95 -12.46
C ASP A 306 -21.01 4.04 -11.50
N ILE A 307 -20.86 3.55 -10.26
CA ILE A 307 -21.86 3.70 -9.21
C ILE A 307 -21.87 5.14 -8.68
N GLY A 308 -22.92 5.89 -9.06
CA GLY A 308 -23.27 7.15 -8.42
C GLY A 308 -22.40 8.35 -8.80
N ASP A 309 -21.66 8.27 -9.90
CA ASP A 309 -20.81 9.34 -10.46
C ASP A 309 -19.77 9.83 -9.43
N ARG A 310 -19.16 8.87 -8.72
CA ARG A 310 -18.17 9.10 -7.66
C ARG A 310 -16.79 8.77 -8.18
N ASP A 311 -15.97 9.79 -8.39
CA ASP A 311 -14.54 9.58 -8.63
C ASP A 311 -13.94 8.77 -7.45
N HIS A 312 -13.35 7.62 -7.77
CA HIS A 312 -12.54 6.79 -6.86
C HIS A 312 -13.27 5.99 -5.77
N LEU A 313 -14.49 5.49 -6.01
CA LEU A 313 -15.12 4.48 -5.14
C LEU A 313 -14.24 3.23 -4.99
N ALA A 314 -13.69 2.75 -6.10
CA ALA A 314 -12.85 1.57 -6.17
C ALA A 314 -11.47 1.89 -6.74
N SER A 315 -10.45 1.31 -6.13
CA SER A 315 -9.05 1.42 -6.54
C SER A 315 -8.32 0.09 -6.37
N TYR A 316 -7.13 -0.05 -6.95
CA TYR A 316 -6.38 -1.30 -6.85
C TYR A 316 -4.87 -1.09 -6.83
N SER A 317 -4.17 -2.06 -6.24
CA SER A 317 -2.71 -2.19 -6.23
C SER A 317 -2.30 -3.63 -6.51
N LEU A 318 -1.19 -3.80 -7.23
CA LEU A 318 -0.59 -5.11 -7.50
C LEU A 318 0.78 -5.21 -6.83
N TYR A 319 0.92 -6.14 -5.89
CA TYR A 319 2.19 -6.42 -5.22
C TYR A 319 2.85 -7.68 -5.78
N SER A 320 3.90 -8.18 -5.13
CA SER A 320 4.62 -9.42 -5.44
C SER A 320 4.70 -10.21 -4.13
N GLY A 321 4.39 -11.51 -4.16
CA GLY A 321 4.17 -12.36 -2.99
C GLY A 321 3.06 -13.41 -3.22
N SER A 322 3.05 -14.48 -2.43
CA SER A 322 2.01 -15.52 -2.49
C SER A 322 0.63 -15.01 -2.03
N HIS A 323 -0.39 -15.87 -2.14
CA HIS A 323 -1.74 -15.61 -1.64
C HIS A 323 -1.76 -15.15 -0.17
N ASN A 324 -1.03 -15.88 0.68
CA ASN A 324 -0.86 -15.57 2.10
C ASN A 324 0.20 -14.49 2.38
N GLY A 325 1.00 -14.13 1.37
CA GLY A 325 2.09 -13.14 1.49
C GLY A 325 3.32 -13.65 2.25
N GLU A 326 3.68 -14.93 2.10
CA GLU A 326 4.67 -15.63 2.94
C GLU A 326 6.16 -15.37 2.59
N ASP A 327 6.48 -15.00 1.33
CA ASP A 327 7.85 -14.67 0.93
C ASP A 327 8.06 -13.14 0.85
N VAL A 328 8.99 -12.65 1.68
CA VAL A 328 9.31 -11.25 2.05
C VAL A 328 8.45 -10.71 3.20
N SER A 329 8.98 -10.80 4.42
CA SER A 329 8.48 -10.37 5.75
C SER A 329 7.68 -9.06 5.90
N GLU A 330 7.55 -8.26 4.86
CA GLU A 330 7.10 -6.88 4.88
C GLU A 330 6.59 -6.47 3.48
N ALA A 331 5.88 -7.35 2.78
CA ALA A 331 4.79 -6.83 1.96
C ALA A 331 4.02 -5.91 2.90
N LEU A 332 4.17 -4.60 2.72
CA LEU A 332 3.14 -3.59 2.53
C LEU A 332 1.80 -3.69 3.29
N ALA A 333 1.45 -4.82 3.91
CA ALA A 333 0.52 -5.05 5.01
C ALA A 333 0.23 -3.80 5.84
N ALA A 334 1.24 -2.98 6.14
CA ALA A 334 1.01 -1.75 6.89
C ALA A 334 1.55 -0.49 6.20
N ALA A 335 2.66 -0.55 5.47
CA ALA A 335 3.35 0.66 5.00
C ALA A 335 2.54 1.49 3.99
N SER A 336 1.70 0.87 3.15
CA SER A 336 0.85 1.57 2.17
C SER A 336 -0.58 1.78 2.65
N LEU A 337 -1.09 0.90 3.52
CA LEU A 337 -2.35 1.16 4.25
C LEU A 337 -2.25 2.37 5.18
N ALA A 338 -1.10 2.54 5.85
CA ALA A 338 -0.78 3.68 6.71
C ALA A 338 -0.76 5.02 5.96
N PHE A 339 -0.76 5.00 4.63
CA PHE A 339 -1.00 6.19 3.86
C PHE A 339 -2.47 6.45 3.51
N ALA A 340 -3.24 5.39 3.23
CA ALA A 340 -4.68 5.46 2.97
C ALA A 340 -5.52 5.94 4.19
N ILE A 341 -4.91 6.02 5.39
CA ILE A 341 -5.55 6.42 6.65
C ILE A 341 -5.33 7.92 7.01
N SER A 342 -4.34 8.61 6.44
CA SER A 342 -3.95 9.96 6.90
C SER A 342 -3.75 11.04 5.83
N ALA A 343 -4.02 10.77 4.56
CA ALA A 343 -4.10 11.83 3.56
C ALA A 343 -5.50 11.89 2.94
N PRO A 344 -6.23 13.01 3.07
CA PRO A 344 -7.14 13.39 1.99
C PRO A 344 -6.29 13.41 0.71
N THR A 345 -6.75 12.74 -0.34
CA THR A 345 -6.27 12.87 -1.73
C THR A 345 -4.84 12.48 -2.15
N LEU A 346 -3.91 12.09 -1.28
CA LEU A 346 -2.60 11.60 -1.77
C LEU A 346 -2.55 10.08 -2.07
N ARG A 347 -1.68 9.67 -3.01
CA ARG A 347 -1.10 8.31 -3.24
C ARG A 347 -1.89 7.19 -3.97
N THR A 348 -2.61 7.52 -5.03
CA THR A 348 -2.67 6.62 -6.22
C THR A 348 -2.12 7.31 -7.47
N ASN A 349 -2.30 8.63 -7.58
CA ASN A 349 -1.78 9.41 -8.70
C ASN A 349 -0.25 9.56 -8.67
N PHE A 350 0.38 9.88 -7.53
CA PHE A 350 1.83 10.13 -7.46
C PHE A 350 2.71 9.04 -8.10
N VAL A 351 2.49 7.76 -7.77
CA VAL A 351 3.32 6.67 -8.33
C VAL A 351 3.05 6.50 -9.82
N ALA A 352 1.78 6.52 -10.22
CA ALA A 352 1.41 6.40 -11.63
C ALA A 352 1.97 7.58 -12.46
N ASP A 353 1.83 8.81 -11.96
CA ASP A 353 2.30 10.04 -12.57
C ASP A 353 3.82 10.09 -12.65
N ALA A 354 4.52 9.64 -11.61
CA ALA A 354 5.98 9.56 -11.62
C ALA A 354 6.48 8.52 -12.64
N VAL A 355 5.83 7.36 -12.73
CA VAL A 355 6.18 6.33 -13.71
C VAL A 355 5.90 6.81 -15.14
N ASP A 356 4.74 7.40 -15.39
CA ASP A 356 4.39 8.01 -16.69
C ASP A 356 5.34 9.16 -17.04
N PHE A 357 5.71 9.99 -16.06
CA PHE A 357 6.71 11.04 -16.22
C PHE A 357 8.07 10.46 -16.63
N PHE A 358 8.56 9.40 -15.99
CA PHE A 358 9.82 8.75 -16.36
C PHE A 358 9.85 8.25 -17.81
N GLU A 359 8.72 7.78 -18.33
CA GLU A 359 8.59 7.34 -19.72
C GLU A 359 8.55 8.51 -20.72
N LYS A 360 8.04 9.66 -20.30
CA LYS A 360 7.87 10.86 -21.14
C LYS A 360 9.07 11.80 -21.15
N VAL A 361 9.94 11.77 -20.14
CA VAL A 361 11.12 12.67 -20.08
C VAL A 361 12.08 12.38 -21.26
N PRO A 362 12.29 13.36 -22.17
CA PRO A 362 13.14 13.15 -23.33
C PRO A 362 14.60 12.97 -22.93
N GLY A 363 15.34 12.20 -23.74
CA GLY A 363 16.79 12.10 -23.60
C GLY A 363 17.48 13.36 -24.09
N ARG A 364 18.62 13.67 -23.49
CA ARG A 364 19.43 14.84 -23.86
C ARG A 364 20.02 14.78 -25.26
N ASN A 365 20.08 13.60 -25.90
CA ASN A 365 20.70 13.41 -27.20
C ASN A 365 19.70 12.84 -28.23
N GLN A 366 18.86 13.69 -28.82
CA GLN A 366 17.99 13.30 -29.95
C GLN A 366 18.73 12.99 -31.27
N GLY A 367 20.05 12.73 -31.23
CA GLY A 367 20.88 12.41 -32.38
C GLY A 367 21.53 11.03 -32.23
N HIS A 368 21.02 10.05 -32.99
CA HIS A 368 21.66 8.78 -33.40
C HIS A 368 22.30 7.84 -32.34
N HIS A 369 22.31 8.19 -31.04
CA HIS A 369 22.90 7.37 -29.98
C HIS A 369 21.83 6.75 -29.08
N HIS A 370 21.19 5.68 -29.57
CA HIS A 370 20.08 5.00 -28.89
C HIS A 370 20.36 4.56 -27.43
N PHE A 371 21.61 4.44 -26.98
CA PHE A 371 21.94 3.91 -25.65
C PHE A 371 21.90 4.95 -24.51
N ILE A 372 22.34 6.19 -24.75
CA ILE A 372 22.29 7.30 -23.77
C ILE A 372 20.83 7.69 -23.49
N ASP A 373 19.95 7.42 -24.45
CA ASP A 373 18.51 7.62 -24.33
C ASP A 373 17.84 6.66 -23.34
N HIS A 374 18.56 5.75 -22.70
CA HIS A 374 18.01 4.83 -21.70
C HIS A 374 18.31 5.19 -20.24
N VAL A 375 19.09 6.24 -19.93
CA VAL A 375 19.30 6.67 -18.53
C VAL A 375 18.85 8.12 -18.36
N ARG A 376 18.06 8.40 -17.32
CA ARG A 376 17.64 9.75 -16.94
C ARG A 376 18.07 10.09 -15.53
N ILE A 377 18.62 11.28 -15.33
CA ILE A 377 18.88 11.85 -14.02
C ILE A 377 17.71 12.77 -13.67
N ILE A 378 16.85 12.35 -12.75
CA ILE A 378 15.66 13.10 -12.34
C ILE A 378 15.90 13.66 -10.94
N GLY A 379 15.65 14.95 -10.72
CA GLY A 379 15.68 15.53 -9.37
C GLY A 379 14.39 15.24 -8.62
N LEU A 380 14.44 14.79 -7.36
CA LEU A 380 13.30 14.79 -6.44
C LEU A 380 13.52 15.85 -5.38
N VAL A 381 12.74 16.93 -5.43
CA VAL A 381 12.95 18.13 -4.61
C VAL A 381 11.68 18.50 -3.85
N GLY A 382 11.84 18.96 -2.62
CA GLY A 382 10.76 19.29 -1.68
C GLY A 382 11.33 19.92 -0.42
N VAL A 383 10.55 20.77 0.24
CA VAL A 383 10.98 21.42 1.50
C VAL A 383 11.36 20.39 2.58
N PRO A 384 12.23 20.70 3.55
CA PRO A 384 12.50 19.80 4.68
C PRO A 384 11.19 19.38 5.36
N GLY A 385 11.01 18.09 5.70
CA GLY A 385 9.75 17.61 6.29
C GLY A 385 8.59 17.34 5.32
N SER A 386 8.77 17.53 4.01
CA SER A 386 7.74 17.23 2.99
C SER A 386 7.54 15.74 2.67
N GLY A 387 8.42 14.85 3.16
CA GLY A 387 8.34 13.41 2.90
C GLY A 387 9.10 12.90 1.66
N LYS A 388 10.07 13.65 1.13
CA LYS A 388 10.92 13.26 -0.01
C LYS A 388 11.50 11.85 0.09
N SER A 389 12.18 11.54 1.18
CA SER A 389 12.86 10.24 1.35
C SER A 389 11.85 9.09 1.33
N THR A 390 10.68 9.30 1.94
CA THR A 390 9.55 8.36 1.85
C THR A 390 9.04 8.20 0.41
N ALA A 391 8.95 9.28 -0.35
CA ALA A 391 8.52 9.26 -1.74
C ALA A 391 9.55 8.58 -2.66
N SER A 392 10.85 8.86 -2.50
CA SER A 392 11.92 8.19 -3.28
C SER A 392 12.00 6.70 -2.98
N ASP A 393 11.87 6.29 -1.71
CA ASP A 393 11.86 4.88 -1.32
C ASP A 393 10.66 4.14 -1.93
N LEU A 394 9.48 4.79 -1.96
CA LEU A 394 8.30 4.23 -2.63
C LEU A 394 8.56 4.03 -4.12
N LEU A 395 9.11 5.05 -4.80
CA LEU A 395 9.42 4.98 -6.24
C LEU A 395 10.47 3.91 -6.56
N ARG A 396 11.50 3.75 -5.73
CA ARG A 396 12.53 2.72 -5.91
C ARG A 396 11.96 1.30 -5.80
N ARG A 397 10.97 1.09 -4.94
CA ARG A 397 10.32 -0.22 -4.76
C ARG A 397 9.43 -0.60 -5.96
N VAL A 398 8.86 0.38 -6.65
CA VAL A 398 7.85 0.15 -7.72
C VAL A 398 8.41 0.29 -9.14
N TYR A 399 9.53 0.97 -9.34
CA TYR A 399 10.15 1.15 -10.66
C TYR A 399 11.48 0.39 -10.77
N PRO A 400 11.48 -0.81 -11.40
CA PRO A 400 12.70 -1.57 -11.64
C PRO A 400 13.71 -0.76 -12.48
N GLY A 401 14.91 -0.57 -11.94
CA GLY A 401 15.96 0.25 -12.60
C GLY A 401 16.00 1.71 -12.16
N LEU A 402 15.28 2.06 -11.08
CA LEU A 402 15.47 3.31 -10.36
C LEU A 402 16.54 3.13 -9.26
N GLU A 403 17.49 4.05 -9.20
CA GLU A 403 18.46 4.16 -8.12
C GLU A 403 18.41 5.56 -7.50
N ILE A 404 18.44 5.62 -6.17
CA ILE A 404 18.40 6.88 -5.43
C ILE A 404 19.81 7.38 -5.20
N LEU A 405 20.04 8.65 -5.53
CA LEU A 405 21.26 9.39 -5.27
C LEU A 405 20.96 10.45 -4.19
N PRO A 406 21.18 10.15 -2.90
CA PRO A 406 20.92 11.12 -1.84
C PRO A 406 22.00 12.21 -1.86
N VAL A 407 21.58 13.48 -1.84
CA VAL A 407 22.49 14.63 -1.78
C VAL A 407 23.17 14.75 -0.40
N ASP A 408 22.61 14.13 0.63
CA ASP A 408 23.11 14.21 2.01
C ASP A 408 24.54 13.71 2.17
N GLY A 409 25.01 12.78 1.33
CA GLY A 409 26.41 12.34 1.33
C GLY A 409 27.42 13.42 0.99
N PHE A 410 26.96 14.56 0.46
CA PHE A 410 27.79 15.73 0.15
C PHE A 410 27.75 16.80 1.22
N HIS A 411 27.22 16.54 2.41
CA HIS A 411 27.49 17.44 3.52
C HIS A 411 29.00 17.56 3.76
N ILE A 412 29.46 18.76 4.12
CA ILE A 412 30.83 18.97 4.58
C ILE A 412 31.00 18.19 5.91
N PRO A 413 32.03 17.35 6.10
CA PRO A 413 32.21 16.61 7.35
C PRO A 413 32.20 17.52 8.58
N LEU A 414 31.60 17.09 9.70
CA LEU A 414 31.41 17.92 10.90
C LEU A 414 32.71 18.50 11.44
N GLU A 415 33.80 17.72 11.39
CA GLU A 415 35.15 18.17 11.77
C GLU A 415 35.62 19.34 10.88
N ARG A 416 35.58 19.15 9.55
CA ARG A 416 35.94 20.18 8.58
C ARG A 416 35.03 21.41 8.69
N LEU A 417 33.73 21.21 8.86
CA LEU A 417 32.75 22.29 9.00
C LEU A 417 33.05 23.14 10.24
N ARG A 418 33.44 22.51 11.36
CA ARG A 418 33.84 23.20 12.58
C ARG A 418 35.17 23.95 12.41
N GLU A 419 36.12 23.39 11.67
CA GLU A 419 37.39 24.06 11.37
C GLU A 419 37.20 25.29 10.46
N GLU A 420 36.39 25.16 9.41
CA GLU A 420 36.21 26.21 8.39
C GLU A 420 35.21 27.29 8.82
N GLN A 421 34.13 26.91 9.51
CA GLN A 421 32.98 27.78 9.81
C GLN A 421 32.66 27.88 11.32
N GLY A 422 33.42 27.22 12.18
CA GLY A 422 33.19 27.19 13.63
C GLY A 422 31.87 26.52 14.03
N ASP A 423 31.46 26.76 15.27
CA ASP A 423 30.19 26.23 15.81
C ASP A 423 28.96 26.76 15.07
N ALA A 424 29.07 27.94 14.44
CA ALA A 424 28.03 28.51 13.59
C ALA A 424 27.74 27.61 12.38
N GLY A 425 28.78 27.12 11.68
CA GLY A 425 28.58 26.19 10.56
C GLY A 425 27.87 24.91 10.98
N VAL A 426 28.23 24.37 12.15
CA VAL A 426 27.56 23.18 12.73
C VAL A 426 26.10 23.48 13.09
N TYR A 427 25.81 24.65 13.65
CA TYR A 427 24.44 25.07 13.97
C TYR A 427 23.56 25.16 12.72
N TRP A 428 24.10 25.76 11.65
CA TRP A 428 23.45 25.95 10.35
C TRP A 428 23.48 24.71 9.45
N ARG A 429 23.86 23.53 10.00
CA ARG A 429 23.86 22.26 9.26
C ARG A 429 22.54 22.01 8.55
N GLY A 430 22.63 21.77 7.24
CA GLY A 430 21.49 21.61 6.34
C GLY A 430 21.27 22.82 5.44
N ALA A 431 21.90 23.98 5.71
CA ALA A 431 21.94 25.11 4.79
C ALA A 431 22.81 24.81 3.55
N PRO A 432 22.58 25.46 2.39
CA PRO A 432 23.32 25.19 1.15
C PRO A 432 24.84 25.27 1.30
N GLU A 433 25.34 26.18 2.14
CA GLU A 433 26.77 26.42 2.41
C GLU A 433 27.44 25.31 3.24
N THR A 434 26.64 24.39 3.78
CA THR A 434 27.11 23.22 4.54
C THR A 434 27.25 21.96 3.68
N PHE A 435 27.05 22.09 2.36
CA PHE A 435 27.29 21.05 1.37
C PHE A 435 28.52 21.35 0.52
N ASP A 436 29.27 20.30 0.18
CA ASP A 436 30.35 20.33 -0.80
C ASP A 436 29.76 20.33 -2.22
N HIS A 437 29.27 21.51 -2.62
CA HIS A 437 28.65 21.74 -3.92
C HIS A 437 29.54 21.32 -5.09
N ASP A 438 30.83 21.63 -5.02
CA ASP A 438 31.77 21.37 -6.10
C ASP A 438 32.04 19.86 -6.26
N ALA A 439 32.12 19.11 -5.15
CA ALA A 439 32.20 17.65 -5.19
C ALA A 439 30.94 17.02 -5.82
N LEU A 440 29.75 17.52 -5.51
CA LEU A 440 28.50 17.04 -6.10
C LEU A 440 28.47 17.29 -7.62
N VAL A 441 28.84 18.50 -8.05
CA VAL A 441 28.93 18.86 -9.47
C VAL A 441 29.96 18.00 -10.20
N ALA A 442 31.13 17.77 -9.60
CA ALA A 442 32.16 16.90 -10.16
C ALA A 442 31.65 15.48 -10.35
N LYS A 443 30.92 14.92 -9.38
CA LYS A 443 30.33 13.58 -9.45
C LYS A 443 29.23 13.45 -10.50
N LEU A 444 28.34 14.44 -10.62
CA LEU A 444 27.32 14.45 -11.67
C LEU A 444 27.95 14.58 -13.08
N SER A 445 29.01 15.38 -13.20
CA SER A 445 29.79 15.47 -14.43
C SER A 445 30.47 14.15 -14.79
N GLU A 446 31.07 13.47 -13.80
CA GLU A 446 31.67 12.15 -13.95
C GLU A 446 30.64 11.13 -14.46
N ILE A 447 29.46 11.05 -13.82
CA ILE A 447 28.35 10.18 -14.23
C ILE A 447 27.99 10.44 -15.70
N ARG A 448 27.81 11.71 -16.10
CA ARG A 448 27.49 12.01 -17.51
C ARG A 448 28.59 11.56 -18.46
N GLN A 449 29.86 11.85 -18.16
CA GLN A 449 30.98 11.43 -19.01
C GLN A 449 31.06 9.91 -19.15
N ILE A 450 30.82 9.19 -18.06
CA ILE A 450 30.76 7.73 -18.03
C ILE A 450 29.61 7.21 -18.91
N LEU A 451 28.41 7.75 -18.75
CA LEU A 451 27.24 7.39 -19.58
C LEU A 451 27.47 7.68 -21.07
N HIS A 452 28.16 8.77 -21.41
CA HIS A 452 28.54 9.09 -22.79
C HIS A 452 29.54 8.08 -23.37
N LYS A 453 30.62 7.76 -22.64
CA LYS A 453 31.65 6.80 -23.09
C LYS A 453 31.11 5.38 -23.24
N ASP A 454 30.25 4.95 -22.32
CA ASP A 454 29.69 3.61 -22.35
C ASP A 454 28.78 3.39 -23.57
N ALA A 455 27.98 4.41 -23.92
CA ALA A 455 27.18 4.38 -25.14
C ALA A 455 28.02 4.27 -26.41
N ASP A 456 29.16 4.99 -26.48
CA ASP A 456 30.10 4.88 -27.61
C ASP A 456 30.71 3.48 -27.71
N ASN A 457 31.06 2.86 -26.57
CA ASN A 457 31.63 1.52 -26.52
C ASN A 457 30.62 0.44 -26.92
N VAL A 458 29.38 0.55 -26.43
CA VAL A 458 28.24 -0.28 -26.82
C VAL A 458 27.99 -0.20 -28.32
N GLN A 459 27.99 1.00 -28.90
CA GLN A 459 27.77 1.21 -30.33
C GLN A 459 28.88 0.56 -31.18
N LYS A 460 30.12 0.59 -30.70
CA LYS A 460 31.28 -0.04 -31.35
C LYS A 460 31.36 -1.56 -31.11
N GLY A 461 30.40 -2.15 -30.39
CA GLY A 461 30.35 -3.58 -30.11
C GLY A 461 31.32 -4.06 -29.01
N TYR A 462 31.95 -3.14 -28.29
CA TYR A 462 32.89 -3.43 -27.20
C TYR A 462 32.23 -3.42 -25.81
N GLY A 463 31.07 -2.78 -25.68
CA GLY A 463 30.32 -2.67 -24.42
C GLY A 463 29.17 -3.69 -24.31
N ASN A 464 28.77 -4.01 -23.08
CA ASN A 464 27.60 -4.84 -22.82
C ASN A 464 26.37 -3.93 -22.63
N LYS A 465 25.37 -4.06 -23.51
CA LYS A 465 24.13 -3.27 -23.47
C LYS A 465 23.32 -3.43 -22.18
N ASP A 466 23.57 -4.50 -21.43
CA ASP A 466 22.78 -4.85 -20.25
C ASP A 466 23.43 -4.40 -18.94
N VAL A 467 24.70 -3.96 -18.98
CA VAL A 467 25.51 -3.62 -17.79
C VAL A 467 25.88 -2.15 -17.86
N LEU A 468 25.53 -1.38 -16.83
CA LEU A 468 26.00 0.01 -16.75
C LEU A 468 27.31 0.06 -15.94
N PRO A 469 28.11 1.11 -16.16
CA PRO A 469 29.37 1.34 -15.45
C PRO A 469 29.16 1.70 -13.97
N THR A 470 30.07 1.22 -13.12
CA THR A 470 30.09 1.50 -11.68
C THR A 470 30.55 2.91 -11.39
N VAL A 471 29.85 3.62 -10.50
CA VAL A 471 30.24 4.94 -9.99
C VAL A 471 30.08 4.95 -8.47
N ASP A 472 31.07 5.50 -7.77
CA ASP A 472 31.01 5.70 -6.32
C ASP A 472 30.24 6.97 -5.97
N TRP A 473 29.32 6.84 -5.01
CA TRP A 473 28.53 7.94 -4.46
C TRP A 473 28.68 8.00 -2.93
N PRO A 474 29.03 9.17 -2.34
CA PRO A 474 29.17 9.34 -0.89
C PRO A 474 27.89 8.97 -0.12
N ALA A 475 28.01 8.22 0.97
CA ALA A 475 26.89 7.88 1.85
C ALA A 475 26.79 8.87 3.02
N PHE A 476 25.64 8.86 3.71
CA PHE A 476 25.41 9.66 4.90
C PHE A 476 24.82 8.82 6.02
N ASP A 477 25.50 8.79 7.17
CA ASP A 477 25.04 8.07 8.35
C ASP A 477 24.15 8.98 9.18
N HIS A 478 22.85 8.67 9.22
CA HIS A 478 21.84 9.46 9.93
C HIS A 478 21.96 9.36 11.45
N ALA A 479 22.56 8.28 11.98
CA ALA A 479 22.80 8.15 13.41
C ALA A 479 24.00 9.00 13.85
N ARG A 480 25.01 9.14 12.98
CA ARG A 480 26.18 10.00 13.22
C ARG A 480 25.95 11.45 12.81
N GLY A 481 25.04 11.69 11.86
CA GLY A 481 24.78 13.01 11.28
C GLY A 481 25.89 13.51 10.35
N ASP A 482 26.68 12.61 9.76
CA ASP A 482 27.88 12.96 8.96
C ASP A 482 28.07 12.02 7.76
N PRO A 483 28.77 12.46 6.67
CA PRO A 483 29.01 11.60 5.53
C PRO A 483 30.01 10.49 5.88
N VAL A 484 29.88 9.37 5.19
CA VAL A 484 30.76 8.20 5.36
C VAL A 484 31.46 7.92 4.04
N TYR A 485 32.79 7.81 4.11
CA TYR A 485 33.67 7.59 2.96
C TYR A 485 34.29 6.18 2.93
N GLU A 486 33.89 5.29 3.85
CA GLU A 486 34.45 3.93 3.93
C GLU A 486 34.12 3.09 2.68
N GLU A 487 35.12 2.35 2.19
CA GLU A 487 34.97 1.40 1.09
C GLU A 487 33.91 0.36 1.43
N GLY A 488 32.82 0.35 0.65
CA GLY A 488 31.69 -0.58 0.83
C GLY A 488 30.46 -0.02 1.54
N VAL A 489 30.52 1.22 2.07
CA VAL A 489 29.37 1.92 2.69
C VAL A 489 28.79 3.01 1.77
N GLY A 490 29.62 3.56 0.87
CA GLY A 490 29.16 4.36 -0.26
C GLY A 490 28.35 3.51 -1.24
N VAL A 491 27.30 4.08 -1.85
CA VAL A 491 26.53 3.38 -2.89
C VAL A 491 27.48 3.07 -4.04
N CYS A 492 28.02 1.88 -4.03
CA CYS A 492 28.54 1.25 -5.23
C CYS A 492 27.30 1.08 -6.09
N LEU A 493 27.10 1.95 -7.09
CA LEU A 493 26.12 1.69 -8.15
C LEU A 493 26.60 0.44 -8.90
N LYS A 494 26.32 -0.73 -8.34
CA LYS A 494 26.47 -2.01 -9.02
C LYS A 494 25.33 -2.11 -10.01
N LEU A 495 25.55 -1.63 -11.22
CA LEU A 495 24.67 -1.98 -12.33
C LEU A 495 25.07 -3.34 -12.92
N SER A 496 25.40 -4.27 -12.02
CA SER A 496 25.82 -5.63 -12.29
C SER A 496 24.77 -6.59 -11.74
N GLY A 497 23.71 -6.78 -12.51
CA GLY A 497 22.93 -8.00 -12.48
C GLY A 497 22.99 -8.60 -13.87
N LYS A 498 23.35 -9.87 -14.01
CA LYS A 498 22.91 -10.62 -15.20
C LYS A 498 21.38 -10.58 -15.15
N PHE A 499 20.76 -9.70 -15.93
CA PHE A 499 19.33 -9.76 -16.13
C PHE A 499 19.05 -11.14 -16.73
N LYS A 500 18.38 -12.03 -15.99
CA LYS A 500 17.82 -13.24 -16.58
C LYS A 500 16.86 -12.75 -17.65
N ALA A 501 17.26 -12.88 -18.91
CA ALA A 501 16.57 -12.37 -20.09
C ALA A 501 15.20 -13.04 -20.37
N GLN A 502 14.54 -13.61 -19.35
CA GLN A 502 13.30 -14.35 -19.51
C GLN A 502 12.07 -13.73 -18.83
N SER A 503 12.19 -12.65 -18.04
CA SER A 503 11.00 -12.17 -17.29
C SER A 503 10.61 -10.71 -17.39
N PHE A 504 11.35 -9.79 -18.05
CA PHE A 504 10.83 -8.43 -18.26
C PHE A 504 11.35 -7.79 -19.55
N LYS A 505 10.42 -7.44 -20.45
CA LYS A 505 10.67 -6.64 -21.66
C LYS A 505 10.40 -5.13 -21.42
N ALA A 506 10.12 -4.71 -20.17
CA ALA A 506 9.29 -3.53 -19.90
C ALA A 506 10.02 -2.23 -19.49
N ALA A 507 11.10 -2.24 -18.72
CA ALA A 507 11.79 -0.99 -18.39
C ALA A 507 12.73 -0.57 -19.53
N ARG A 508 12.24 0.28 -20.44
CA ARG A 508 13.05 0.87 -21.53
C ARG A 508 13.98 1.98 -21.06
N THR A 509 13.75 2.55 -19.88
CA THR A 509 14.48 3.70 -19.31
C THR A 509 14.87 3.38 -17.86
N ARG A 510 16.09 3.74 -17.47
CA ARG A 510 16.67 3.63 -16.12
C ARG A 510 16.72 5.01 -15.50
N ILE A 511 16.46 5.12 -14.20
CA ILE A 511 16.32 6.40 -13.51
C ILE A 511 17.38 6.52 -12.42
N LEU A 512 18.16 7.59 -12.45
CA LEU A 512 18.98 8.06 -11.35
C LEU A 512 18.24 9.20 -10.67
N LEU A 513 17.64 8.93 -9.51
CA LEU A 513 16.81 9.88 -8.78
C LEU A 513 17.66 10.66 -7.77
N LEU A 514 18.03 11.90 -8.12
CA LEU A 514 18.80 12.80 -7.24
C LEU A 514 17.86 13.41 -6.19
N GLU A 515 17.87 12.85 -4.99
CA GLU A 515 17.01 13.26 -3.88
C GLU A 515 17.71 14.31 -3.00
N GLY A 516 17.08 15.47 -2.79
CA GLY A 516 17.63 16.47 -1.89
C GLY A 516 16.85 17.78 -1.83
N LEU A 517 17.33 18.70 -1.01
CA LEU A 517 16.73 20.03 -0.84
C LEU A 517 17.07 20.97 -2.01
N TYR A 518 18.32 20.99 -2.43
CA TYR A 518 18.87 22.01 -3.32
C TYR A 518 19.12 21.64 -4.81
N PRO A 519 18.79 20.44 -5.35
CA PRO A 519 19.03 20.16 -6.78
C PRO A 519 18.43 21.17 -7.77
N LEU A 520 17.30 21.79 -7.44
CA LEU A 520 16.69 22.85 -8.25
C LEU A 520 17.16 24.27 -7.89
N TYR A 521 17.73 24.44 -6.71
CA TYR A 521 18.30 25.71 -6.26
C TYR A 521 19.65 25.99 -6.93
N TRP A 522 20.53 24.98 -7.04
CA TRP A 522 21.85 25.12 -7.66
C TRP A 522 21.81 24.98 -9.19
N PRO A 523 22.01 26.06 -9.97
CA PRO A 523 21.99 25.99 -11.43
C PRO A 523 22.99 24.97 -12.01
N GLU A 524 24.14 24.85 -11.36
CA GLU A 524 25.26 23.97 -11.69
C GLU A 524 24.93 22.49 -11.49
N VAL A 525 23.99 22.17 -10.62
CA VAL A 525 23.45 20.81 -10.44
C VAL A 525 22.29 20.59 -11.40
N ARG A 526 21.36 21.55 -11.51
CA ARG A 526 20.20 21.49 -12.39
C ARG A 526 20.57 21.24 -13.86
N ARG A 527 21.69 21.79 -14.34
CA ARG A 527 22.21 21.52 -15.69
C ARG A 527 22.59 20.06 -15.95
N TYR A 528 22.60 19.19 -14.95
CA TYR A 528 22.79 17.74 -15.11
C TYR A 528 21.50 16.93 -15.00
N LEU A 529 20.35 17.55 -14.73
CA LEU A 529 19.07 16.88 -14.61
C LEU A 529 18.32 16.84 -15.96
N ASP A 530 17.69 15.72 -16.27
CA ASP A 530 16.81 15.55 -17.44
C ASP A 530 15.38 16.00 -17.17
N GLY A 531 15.00 16.12 -15.90
CA GLY A 531 13.71 16.62 -15.43
C GLY A 531 13.68 16.66 -13.91
N ALA A 532 12.57 17.09 -13.33
CA ALA A 532 12.40 17.11 -11.88
C ALA A 532 10.97 16.75 -11.45
N ILE A 533 10.88 16.06 -10.32
CA ILE A 533 9.68 15.87 -9.52
C ILE A 533 9.75 16.84 -8.34
N VAL A 534 8.74 17.68 -8.20
CA VAL A 534 8.61 18.70 -7.16
C VAL A 534 7.50 18.28 -6.20
N LEU A 535 7.87 17.99 -4.95
CA LEU A 535 6.94 17.73 -3.85
C LEU A 535 6.55 19.04 -3.17
N ASP A 536 5.46 19.62 -3.65
CA ASP A 536 4.84 20.87 -3.19
C ASP A 536 3.55 20.54 -2.40
N THR A 537 3.66 19.53 -1.53
CA THR A 537 2.52 18.91 -0.81
C THR A 537 2.25 19.53 0.56
N VAL A 538 3.12 20.42 1.02
CA VAL A 538 3.02 21.08 2.33
C VAL A 538 3.52 22.50 2.26
N THR A 539 2.91 23.37 3.05
CA THR A 539 3.40 24.73 3.27
C THR A 539 4.68 24.72 4.11
N VAL A 540 5.46 25.81 4.05
CA VAL A 540 6.66 25.99 4.89
C VAL A 540 6.30 25.94 6.38
N ASP A 541 5.15 26.48 6.77
CA ASP A 541 4.70 26.45 8.18
C ASP A 541 4.42 25.02 8.65
N GLU A 542 3.65 24.25 7.89
CA GLU A 542 3.37 22.84 8.21
C GLU A 542 4.65 22.00 8.25
N ALA A 543 5.55 22.25 7.30
CA ALA A 543 6.84 21.60 7.24
C ALA A 543 7.67 21.85 8.52
N VAL A 544 7.75 23.11 8.96
CA VAL A 544 8.46 23.50 10.20
C VAL A 544 7.83 22.88 11.44
N GLU A 545 6.48 22.84 11.55
CA GLU A 545 5.81 22.19 12.68
C GLU A 545 6.09 20.68 12.73
N ARG A 546 6.13 20.00 11.58
CA ARG A 546 6.54 18.59 11.51
C ARG A 546 7.98 18.40 11.97
N LEU A 547 8.88 19.30 11.59
CA LEU A 547 10.30 19.26 11.97
C LEU A 547 10.50 19.50 13.46
N LYS A 548 9.73 20.40 14.09
CA LYS A 548 9.75 20.60 15.55
C LYS A 548 9.44 19.32 16.32
N ILE A 549 8.60 18.44 15.78
CA ILE A 549 8.32 17.12 16.38
C ILE A 549 9.47 16.16 16.06
N ARG A 550 9.81 16.00 14.78
CA ARG A 550 10.82 15.04 14.32
C ARG A 550 12.20 15.28 14.94
N ASN A 551 12.65 16.54 14.96
CA ASN A 551 14.02 16.90 15.34
C ASN A 551 14.26 16.81 16.87
N GLN A 552 13.23 16.53 17.69
CA GLN A 552 13.42 16.29 19.13
C GLN A 552 14.28 15.04 19.43
N CYS A 553 14.49 14.17 18.43
CA CYS A 553 15.39 13.03 18.56
C CYS A 553 16.88 13.38 18.41
N ILE A 554 17.22 14.62 18.00
CA ILE A 554 18.62 15.01 17.79
C ILE A 554 19.31 15.11 19.17
N PRO A 555 20.37 14.33 19.41
CA PRO A 555 21.05 14.34 20.70
C PRO A 555 21.72 15.69 20.98
N GLY A 556 21.71 16.12 22.24
CA GLY A 556 22.41 17.32 22.70
C GLY A 556 21.62 18.62 22.64
N TYR A 557 20.34 18.59 22.23
CA TYR A 557 19.46 19.75 22.23
C TYR A 557 18.27 19.56 23.18
N THR A 558 17.85 20.63 23.84
CA THR A 558 16.56 20.72 24.53
C THR A 558 15.43 20.94 23.53
N LYS A 559 14.18 20.71 23.97
CA LYS A 559 13.00 20.93 23.14
C LYS A 559 12.92 22.38 22.64
N GLU A 560 13.19 23.34 23.51
CA GLU A 560 13.15 24.76 23.22
C GLU A 560 14.23 25.15 22.19
N GLU A 561 15.44 24.58 22.31
CA GLU A 561 16.52 24.80 21.34
C GLU A 561 16.21 24.17 19.97
N ILE A 562 15.59 22.99 19.93
CA ILE A 562 15.09 22.40 18.68
C ILE A 562 14.04 23.29 18.04
N PHE A 563 13.11 23.84 18.82
CA PHE A 563 12.06 24.70 18.30
C PHE A 563 12.65 25.99 17.70
N ALA A 564 13.60 26.62 18.41
CA ALA A 564 14.31 27.78 17.92
C ALA A 564 15.10 27.46 16.63
N ARG A 565 15.82 26.34 16.60
CA ARG A 565 16.58 25.90 15.43
C ARG A 565 15.68 25.60 14.22
N CYS A 566 14.52 24.97 14.43
CA CYS A 566 13.57 24.73 13.35
C CYS A 566 13.02 26.05 12.76
N GLU A 567 12.79 27.05 13.60
CA GLU A 567 12.32 28.38 13.17
C GLU A 567 13.41 29.20 12.46
N GLU A 568 14.67 29.07 12.87
CA GLU A 568 15.77 29.85 12.31
C GLU A 568 16.40 29.17 11.08
N VAL A 569 16.82 27.91 11.22
CA VAL A 569 17.59 27.19 10.22
C VAL A 569 16.67 26.46 9.24
N ASP A 570 15.82 25.55 9.73
CA ASP A 570 15.00 24.70 8.87
C ASP A 570 13.98 25.52 8.06
N ARG A 571 13.38 26.55 8.66
CA ARG A 571 12.49 27.49 7.95
C ARG A 571 13.20 28.29 6.87
N SER A 572 14.42 28.80 7.15
CA SER A 572 15.21 29.53 6.15
C SER A 572 15.48 28.64 4.93
N ASN A 573 15.90 27.40 5.18
CA ASN A 573 16.12 26.39 4.15
C ASN A 573 14.82 26.06 3.39
N ALA A 574 13.71 25.85 4.10
CA ALA A 574 12.41 25.57 3.50
C ALA A 574 11.94 26.71 2.59
N ASN A 575 12.10 27.97 3.00
CA ASN A 575 11.75 29.14 2.18
C ASN A 575 12.60 29.21 0.91
N LEU A 576 13.90 28.95 1.02
CA LEU A 576 14.81 28.93 -0.13
C LEU A 576 14.41 27.85 -1.14
N VAL A 577 14.14 26.64 -0.65
CA VAL A 577 13.71 25.51 -1.47
C VAL A 577 12.36 25.80 -2.12
N ALA A 578 11.35 26.25 -1.36
CA ALA A 578 10.04 26.62 -1.89
C ALA A 578 10.14 27.65 -3.03
N LYS A 579 10.91 28.73 -2.82
CA LYS A 579 11.15 29.74 -3.84
C LYS A 579 11.78 29.16 -5.11
N SER A 580 12.75 28.26 -4.96
CA SER A 580 13.41 27.62 -6.10
C SER A 580 12.46 26.69 -6.88
N MET A 581 11.62 25.93 -6.16
CA MET A 581 10.63 25.03 -6.75
C MET A 581 9.58 25.82 -7.53
N HIS A 582 8.99 26.86 -6.92
CA HIS A 582 7.97 27.69 -7.55
C HIS A 582 8.52 28.42 -8.78
N ALA A 583 9.76 28.93 -8.72
CA ALA A 583 10.39 29.54 -9.90
C ALA A 583 10.57 28.55 -11.06
N VAL A 584 10.90 27.28 -10.79
CA VAL A 584 11.04 26.25 -11.83
C VAL A 584 9.68 25.84 -12.40
N VAL A 585 8.69 25.64 -11.53
CA VAL A 585 7.31 25.31 -11.91
C VAL A 585 6.69 26.42 -12.76
N GLU A 586 6.75 27.69 -12.33
CA GLU A 586 6.19 28.83 -13.06
C GLU A 586 6.82 28.98 -14.46
N ASN A 587 8.13 28.76 -14.57
CA ASN A 587 8.82 28.83 -15.86
C ASN A 587 8.36 27.72 -16.82
N PHE A 588 8.10 26.52 -16.30
CA PHE A 588 7.55 25.41 -17.08
C PHE A 588 6.09 25.70 -17.52
N GLU A 589 5.24 26.18 -16.62
CA GLU A 589 3.83 26.50 -16.89
C GLU A 589 3.66 27.64 -17.91
N ARG A 590 4.55 28.64 -17.93
CA ARG A 590 4.52 29.76 -18.89
C ARG A 590 4.98 29.38 -20.30
N ALA A 591 5.77 28.32 -20.44
CA ALA A 591 6.26 27.82 -21.73
C ALA A 591 6.08 26.29 -21.80
N PRO A 592 4.83 25.80 -21.86
CA PRO A 592 4.49 24.38 -21.73
C PRO A 592 4.80 23.56 -23.00
N SER A 593 5.51 24.12 -23.99
CA SER A 593 5.94 23.29 -25.12
C SER A 593 6.85 22.19 -24.56
N PHE A 594 6.59 20.93 -24.89
CA PHE A 594 7.46 19.79 -24.52
C PHE A 594 8.92 19.97 -25.02
N PHE A 595 9.14 20.99 -25.84
CA PHE A 595 10.43 21.46 -26.36
C PHE A 595 11.10 22.54 -25.49
N SER A 596 10.50 22.97 -24.37
CA SER A 596 11.10 23.91 -23.40
C SER A 596 12.10 23.25 -22.45
N GLY A 597 12.93 22.33 -22.96
CA GLY A 597 14.21 21.89 -22.39
C GLY A 597 14.24 21.18 -21.01
N PHE A 598 13.26 21.36 -20.12
CA PHE A 598 13.30 20.84 -18.75
C PHE A 598 11.90 20.46 -18.22
N PRO A 599 11.47 19.19 -18.36
CA PRO A 599 10.18 18.71 -17.90
C PRO A 599 10.10 18.69 -16.35
N VAL A 600 8.92 19.06 -15.82
CA VAL A 600 8.65 19.11 -14.38
C VAL A 600 7.34 18.39 -14.07
N LEU A 601 7.35 17.48 -13.11
CA LEU A 601 6.16 16.90 -12.48
C LEU A 601 5.96 17.58 -11.12
N ARG A 602 4.89 18.34 -10.97
CA ARG A 602 4.53 18.98 -9.69
C ARG A 602 3.50 18.11 -8.97
N ILE A 603 3.81 17.75 -7.73
CA ILE A 603 2.92 17.01 -6.83
C ILE A 603 2.44 18.01 -5.78
N THR A 604 1.15 18.33 -5.81
CA THR A 604 0.53 19.37 -4.96
C THR A 604 -0.42 18.82 -3.91
N ASP A 605 -1.09 17.71 -4.22
CA ASP A 605 -1.69 16.85 -3.21
C ASP A 605 -0.73 15.69 -3.01
#